data_AF-A0A1C3E8I4-F1
#
_entry.id   AF-A0A1C3E8I4-F1
#
_cell.length_a   1.000
_cell.length_b   1.000
_cell.length_c   1.000
_cell.angle_alpha   90.00
_cell.angle_beta   90.00
_cell.angle_gamma   90.00
#
_symmetry.space_group_name_H-M   'P 1'
#
loop_
_entity.id
_entity.type
_entity.pdbx_description
1 polymer ?
#
loop_
_entity_poly.entity_id
_entity_poly.type
_entity_poly.pdbx_seq_one_letter_code
_entity_poly.pdbx_strand_id
1 'polypeptide(L)'
;MASTGTCGSESPQQVMESIVNLFAQHGDSNYGKEAVTQREHALQAAHFARSFNAPESVVVAALLHDVGHLLHDLPEDAPDHGVDDMHETLAFQWMEPRFIEAVTQPACLHVQAKRYLAAAEPGYFAQLSAPSVQSLALQGGPMSAEEVTEFEKHPFFKEATLLRRCDEAAKVPKLQVAPLAEYLPAIERCLKPQAC
;
A
#
# COMPACT_ATOMS: atom_id res chain seq x y z
N MET A 1 -40.26 13.34 -18.89
CA MET A 1 -38.81 13.47 -18.65
C MET A 1 -38.49 12.72 -17.37
N ALA A 2 -37.96 11.51 -17.49
CA ALA A 2 -37.43 10.76 -16.35
C ALA A 2 -35.95 10.53 -16.64
N SER A 3 -35.11 11.17 -15.83
CA SER A 3 -33.66 11.10 -15.90
C SER A 3 -33.21 9.68 -15.56
N THR A 4 -32.65 9.00 -16.54
CA THR A 4 -31.93 7.73 -16.36
C THR A 4 -30.65 8.02 -15.58
N GLY A 5 -30.55 7.50 -14.37
CA GLY A 5 -29.31 7.51 -13.61
C GLY A 5 -28.25 6.71 -14.36
N THR A 6 -27.17 7.37 -14.76
CA THR A 6 -25.95 6.71 -15.21
C THR A 6 -25.21 6.20 -13.98
N CYS A 7 -25.24 4.89 -13.77
CA CYS A 7 -24.23 4.17 -13.00
C CYS A 7 -22.91 4.31 -13.78
N GLY A 8 -22.15 5.37 -13.53
CA GLY A 8 -20.92 5.66 -14.27
C GLY A 8 -19.73 5.05 -13.54
N SER A 9 -19.21 3.93 -14.03
CA SER A 9 -17.86 3.47 -13.67
C SER A 9 -16.83 4.49 -14.18
N GLU A 10 -15.79 4.76 -13.39
CA GLU A 10 -14.71 5.67 -13.79
C GLU A 10 -13.97 5.12 -15.02
N SER A 11 -13.58 6.01 -15.94
CA SER A 11 -12.69 5.63 -17.04
C SER A 11 -11.26 5.39 -16.54
N PRO A 12 -10.44 4.58 -17.26
CA PRO A 12 -9.03 4.43 -16.95
C PRO A 12 -8.29 5.77 -16.79
N GLN A 13 -8.62 6.75 -17.63
CA GLN A 13 -8.03 8.09 -17.57
C GLN A 13 -8.44 8.81 -16.29
N GLN A 14 -9.72 8.75 -15.88
CA GLN A 14 -10.19 9.35 -14.63
C GLN A 14 -9.51 8.72 -13.41
N VAL A 15 -9.33 7.40 -13.39
CA VAL A 15 -8.61 6.71 -12.30
C VAL A 15 -7.16 7.17 -12.24
N MET A 16 -6.45 7.20 -13.38
CA MET A 16 -5.05 7.66 -13.42
C MET A 16 -4.91 9.12 -12.98
N GLU A 17 -5.80 10.01 -13.46
CA GLU A 17 -5.83 11.41 -13.05
C GLU A 17 -6.08 11.54 -11.53
N SER A 18 -6.97 10.73 -10.97
CA SER A 18 -7.23 10.74 -9.52
C SER A 18 -5.97 10.41 -8.71
N ILE A 19 -5.17 9.42 -9.16
CA ILE A 19 -3.91 9.02 -8.50
C ILE A 19 -2.90 10.16 -8.56
N VAL A 20 -2.71 10.75 -9.75
CA VAL A 20 -1.80 11.87 -9.94
C VAL A 20 -2.20 13.04 -9.06
N ASN A 21 -3.49 13.36 -8.98
CA ASN A 21 -4.01 14.45 -8.15
C ASN A 21 -3.82 14.17 -6.66
N LEU A 22 -4.09 12.95 -6.18
CA LEU A 22 -3.87 12.56 -4.78
C LEU A 22 -2.40 12.73 -4.39
N PHE A 23 -1.47 12.19 -5.18
CA PHE A 23 -0.05 12.36 -4.91
C PHE A 23 0.39 13.81 -5.02
N ALA A 24 -0.15 14.61 -5.95
CA ALA A 24 0.19 16.03 -6.09
C ALA A 24 -0.29 16.87 -4.89
N GLN A 25 -1.48 16.58 -4.35
CA GLN A 25 -2.08 17.34 -3.27
C GLN A 25 -1.54 16.93 -1.90
N HIS A 26 -1.39 15.63 -1.65
CA HIS A 26 -1.12 15.08 -0.33
C HIS A 26 0.22 14.37 -0.22
N GLY A 27 0.87 14.03 -1.34
CA GLY A 27 2.07 13.19 -1.32
C GLY A 27 3.32 13.85 -0.73
N ASP A 28 3.34 15.16 -0.55
CA ASP A 28 4.48 15.89 0.04
C ASP A 28 4.38 16.03 1.58
N SER A 29 3.34 15.47 2.22
CA SER A 29 3.28 15.35 3.67
C SER A 29 4.25 14.30 4.21
N ASN A 30 4.60 14.39 5.49
CA ASN A 30 5.50 13.44 6.14
C ASN A 30 4.87 12.04 6.16
N TYR A 31 5.69 11.01 5.98
CA TYR A 31 5.28 9.63 6.22
C TYR A 31 5.44 9.29 7.71
N GLY A 32 4.48 9.76 8.51
CA GLY A 32 4.52 9.63 9.97
C GLY A 32 5.82 10.23 10.54
N LYS A 33 6.60 9.41 11.25
CA LYS A 33 7.90 9.79 11.84
C LYS A 33 9.11 9.32 11.01
N GLU A 34 8.88 8.80 9.80
CA GLU A 34 9.95 8.42 8.89
C GLU A 34 10.53 9.66 8.19
N ALA A 35 11.80 9.59 7.80
CA ALA A 35 12.50 10.71 7.15
C ALA A 35 12.27 10.78 5.62
N VAL A 36 11.06 10.48 5.19
CA VAL A 36 10.59 10.51 3.79
C VAL A 36 9.15 11.05 3.73
N THR A 37 8.74 11.59 2.59
CA THR A 37 7.32 11.93 2.35
C THR A 37 6.50 10.71 1.95
N GLN A 38 5.17 10.82 1.99
CA GLN A 38 4.25 9.79 1.49
C GLN A 38 4.57 9.42 0.02
N ARG A 39 4.85 10.41 -0.84
CA ARG A 39 5.21 10.19 -2.25
C ARG A 39 6.57 9.52 -2.38
N GLU A 40 7.56 9.94 -1.61
CA GLU A 40 8.89 9.31 -1.63
C GLU A 40 8.79 7.84 -1.21
N HIS A 41 8.07 7.54 -0.13
CA HIS A 41 7.84 6.18 0.35
C HIS A 41 7.18 5.30 -0.73
N ALA A 42 6.06 5.76 -1.29
CA ALA A 42 5.33 5.04 -2.34
C ALA A 42 6.22 4.73 -3.57
N LEU A 43 6.98 5.72 -4.05
CA LEU A 43 7.87 5.54 -5.21
C LEU A 43 9.05 4.62 -4.89
N GLN A 44 9.62 4.69 -3.69
CA GLN A 44 10.68 3.78 -3.26
C GLN A 44 10.18 2.34 -3.14
N ALA A 45 8.99 2.12 -2.58
CA ALA A 45 8.40 0.79 -2.48
C ALA A 45 8.21 0.16 -3.87
N ALA A 46 7.68 0.92 -4.83
CA ALA A 46 7.55 0.50 -6.22
C ALA A 46 8.91 0.26 -6.90
N HIS A 47 9.92 1.07 -6.60
CA HIS A 47 11.29 0.89 -7.06
C HIS A 47 11.90 -0.43 -6.56
N PHE A 48 11.78 -0.74 -5.27
CA PHE A 48 12.29 -1.98 -4.70
C PHE A 48 11.56 -3.20 -5.26
N ALA A 49 10.24 -3.14 -5.43
CA ALA A 49 9.47 -4.19 -6.08
C ALA A 49 9.98 -4.49 -7.50
N ARG A 50 10.27 -3.46 -8.31
CA ARG A 50 10.92 -3.63 -9.62
C ARG A 50 12.31 -4.27 -9.50
N SER A 51 13.12 -3.83 -8.54
CA SER A 51 14.48 -4.37 -8.32
C SER A 51 14.49 -5.86 -7.93
N PHE A 52 13.42 -6.33 -7.29
CA PHE A 52 13.20 -7.73 -6.97
C PHE A 52 12.55 -8.54 -8.10
N ASN A 53 12.41 -7.96 -9.30
CA ASN A 53 11.74 -8.56 -10.45
C ASN A 53 10.29 -9.00 -10.14
N ALA A 54 9.60 -8.25 -9.28
CA ALA A 54 8.22 -8.53 -8.96
C ALA A 54 7.31 -8.33 -10.19
N PRO A 55 6.18 -9.06 -10.29
CA PRO A 55 5.17 -8.80 -11.31
C PRO A 55 4.69 -7.35 -11.29
N GLU A 56 4.25 -6.82 -12.44
CA GLU A 56 3.76 -5.43 -12.52
C GLU A 56 2.64 -5.14 -11.52
N SER A 57 1.76 -6.10 -11.26
CA SER A 57 0.70 -5.96 -10.26
C SER A 57 1.22 -5.73 -8.85
N VAL A 58 2.33 -6.38 -8.47
CA VAL A 58 2.98 -6.17 -7.16
C VAL A 58 3.71 -4.84 -7.12
N VAL A 59 4.30 -4.40 -8.23
CA VAL A 59 4.88 -3.05 -8.33
C VAL A 59 3.81 -1.98 -8.12
N VAL A 60 2.64 -2.13 -8.74
CA VAL A 60 1.51 -1.21 -8.57
C VAL A 60 0.93 -1.33 -7.15
N ALA A 61 0.85 -2.53 -6.58
CA ALA A 61 0.43 -2.73 -5.20
C ALA A 61 1.36 -2.00 -4.22
N ALA A 62 2.68 -2.14 -4.39
CA ALA A 62 3.67 -1.45 -3.57
C ALA A 62 3.58 0.08 -3.71
N LEU A 63 3.30 0.59 -4.92
CA LEU A 63 3.09 2.02 -5.14
C LEU A 63 1.87 2.57 -4.38
N LEU A 64 0.82 1.76 -4.22
CA LEU A 64 -0.50 2.22 -3.76
C LEU A 64 -0.91 1.68 -2.38
N HIS A 65 -0.09 0.84 -1.73
CA HIS A 65 -0.48 0.16 -0.48
C HIS A 65 -0.92 1.13 0.63
N ASP A 66 -0.27 2.29 0.70
CA ASP A 66 -0.50 3.33 1.69
C ASP A 66 -1.34 4.50 1.18
N VAL A 67 -2.01 4.35 0.02
CA VAL A 67 -2.89 5.41 -0.52
C VAL A 67 -3.99 5.80 0.47
N GLY A 68 -4.34 4.91 1.42
CA GLY A 68 -5.25 5.18 2.52
C GLY A 68 -4.89 6.41 3.36
N HIS A 69 -3.59 6.66 3.59
CA HIS A 69 -3.13 7.86 4.31
C HIS A 69 -3.43 9.16 3.54
N LEU A 70 -3.53 9.09 2.22
CA LEU A 70 -3.85 10.24 1.36
C LEU A 70 -5.35 10.50 1.25
N LEU A 71 -6.19 9.62 1.81
CA LEU A 71 -7.65 9.67 1.69
C LEU A 71 -8.34 10.20 2.95
N HIS A 72 -7.60 10.53 4.01
CA HIS A 72 -8.14 11.05 5.26
C HIS A 72 -7.32 12.23 5.80
N ASP A 73 -7.94 13.00 6.70
CA ASP A 73 -7.30 14.14 7.37
C ASP A 73 -6.95 13.85 8.85
N LEU A 74 -6.65 12.60 9.21
CA LEU A 74 -6.21 12.26 10.56
C LEU A 74 -4.89 12.98 10.91
N PRO A 75 -4.71 13.46 12.16
CA PRO A 75 -3.45 14.06 12.61
C PRO A 75 -2.27 13.09 12.56
N GLU A 76 -1.06 13.59 12.24
CA GLU A 76 0.17 12.78 12.18
C GLU A 76 0.51 12.08 13.52
N ASP A 77 0.06 12.63 14.65
CA ASP A 77 0.30 12.09 15.98
C ASP A 77 -0.78 11.11 16.47
N ALA A 78 -1.78 10.76 15.64
CA ALA A 78 -2.81 9.80 15.99
C ALA A 78 -2.26 8.46 16.54
N PRO A 79 -1.17 7.87 15.98
CA PRO A 79 -0.56 6.66 16.55
C PRO A 79 0.05 6.84 17.94
N ASP A 80 0.51 8.05 18.29
CA ASP A 80 1.04 8.36 19.62
C ASP A 80 -0.07 8.38 20.68
N HIS A 81 -1.31 8.59 20.24
CA HIS A 81 -2.51 8.52 21.08
C HIS A 81 -3.20 7.15 21.03
N GLY A 82 -2.55 6.14 20.44
CA GLY A 82 -3.04 4.77 20.38
C GLY A 82 -4.14 4.53 19.36
N VAL A 83 -4.26 5.40 18.36
CA VAL A 83 -5.23 5.26 17.27
C VAL A 83 -4.55 4.54 16.10
N ASP A 84 -5.15 3.43 15.66
CA ASP A 84 -4.87 2.79 14.37
C ASP A 84 -5.73 3.46 13.30
N ASP A 85 -5.11 3.95 12.23
CA ASP A 85 -5.81 4.70 11.18
C ASP A 85 -6.50 3.80 10.14
N MET A 86 -6.24 2.49 10.19
CA MET A 86 -6.81 1.50 9.28
C MET A 86 -6.61 1.86 7.80
N HIS A 87 -5.48 2.49 7.48
CA HIS A 87 -5.16 2.95 6.13
C HIS A 87 -5.21 1.81 5.10
N GLU A 88 -4.87 0.57 5.47
CA GLU A 88 -4.95 -0.60 4.58
C GLU A 88 -6.39 -0.90 4.17
N THR A 89 -7.35 -0.67 5.08
CA THR A 89 -8.78 -0.85 4.82
C THR A 89 -9.30 0.26 3.91
N LEU A 90 -8.90 1.51 4.14
CA LEU A 90 -9.27 2.65 3.28
C LEU A 90 -8.66 2.53 1.88
N ALA A 91 -7.39 2.13 1.81
CA ALA A 91 -6.71 1.81 0.56
C ALA A 91 -7.46 0.72 -0.18
N PHE A 92 -7.80 -0.39 0.47
CA PHE A 92 -8.57 -1.46 -0.16
C PHE A 92 -9.92 -0.99 -0.68
N GLN A 93 -10.72 -0.27 0.11
CA GLN A 93 -12.03 0.25 -0.33
C GLN A 93 -11.92 1.17 -1.54
N TRP A 94 -10.85 1.97 -1.63
CA TRP A 94 -10.59 2.82 -2.77
C TRP A 94 -10.04 2.03 -3.97
N MET A 95 -9.19 1.03 -3.77
CA MET A 95 -8.58 0.28 -4.86
C MET A 95 -9.47 -0.82 -5.44
N GLU A 96 -10.28 -1.49 -4.62
CA GLU A 96 -11.12 -2.65 -4.99
C GLU A 96 -11.98 -2.38 -6.23
N PRO A 97 -12.74 -1.28 -6.35
CA PRO A 97 -13.57 -1.07 -7.54
C PRO A 97 -12.74 -0.78 -8.81
N ARG A 98 -11.45 -0.47 -8.69
CA ARG A 98 -10.61 0.07 -9.76
C ARG A 98 -9.56 -0.91 -10.29
N PHE A 99 -9.01 -1.76 -9.44
CA PHE A 99 -7.85 -2.60 -9.75
C PHE A 99 -8.15 -4.09 -9.64
N ILE A 100 -7.41 -4.89 -10.42
CA ILE A 100 -7.47 -6.36 -10.30
C ILE A 100 -7.01 -6.83 -8.91
N GLU A 101 -7.47 -8.02 -8.50
CA GLU A 101 -7.12 -8.59 -7.18
C GLU A 101 -5.62 -8.73 -6.95
N ALA A 102 -4.85 -9.00 -8.01
CA ALA A 102 -3.39 -9.10 -7.94
C ALA A 102 -2.69 -7.80 -7.52
N VAL A 103 -3.40 -6.67 -7.51
CA VAL A 103 -2.95 -5.40 -6.93
C VAL A 103 -3.56 -5.18 -5.55
N THR A 104 -4.88 -5.34 -5.43
CA THR A 104 -5.60 -4.94 -4.21
C THR A 104 -5.36 -5.87 -3.03
N GLN A 105 -5.19 -7.17 -3.28
CA GLN A 105 -4.99 -8.17 -2.24
C GLN A 105 -3.62 -7.99 -1.55
N PRO A 106 -2.47 -7.90 -2.26
CA PRO A 106 -1.20 -7.65 -1.60
C PRO A 106 -1.17 -6.32 -0.83
N ALA A 107 -1.77 -5.26 -1.38
CA ALA A 107 -1.86 -3.96 -0.72
C ALA A 107 -2.65 -4.02 0.59
N CYS A 108 -3.84 -4.65 0.58
CA CYS A 108 -4.67 -4.83 1.78
C CYS A 108 -3.99 -5.69 2.85
N LEU A 109 -3.24 -6.70 2.44
CA LEU A 109 -2.59 -7.64 3.35
C LEU A 109 -1.27 -7.15 3.93
N HIS A 110 -0.76 -5.98 3.55
CA HIS A 110 0.60 -5.57 3.92
C HIS A 110 0.78 -5.41 5.46
N VAL A 111 -0.25 -5.00 6.20
CA VAL A 111 -0.24 -4.98 7.67
C VAL A 111 -0.16 -6.39 8.24
N GLN A 112 -0.98 -7.33 7.73
CA GLN A 112 -0.91 -8.73 8.16
C GLN A 112 0.42 -9.38 7.78
N ALA A 113 1.00 -9.03 6.62
CA ALA A 113 2.32 -9.46 6.21
C ALA A 113 3.42 -8.96 7.17
N LYS A 114 3.31 -7.74 7.73
CA LYS A 114 4.22 -7.27 8.80
C LYS A 114 4.15 -8.18 10.01
N ARG A 115 2.93 -8.45 10.51
CA ARG A 115 2.70 -9.32 11.67
C ARG A 115 3.21 -10.75 11.45
N TYR A 116 3.00 -11.28 10.24
CA TYR A 116 3.50 -12.59 9.81
C TYR A 116 5.03 -12.62 9.81
N LEU A 117 5.69 -11.69 9.10
CA LEU A 117 7.14 -11.69 8.99
C LEU A 117 7.83 -11.51 10.35
N ALA A 118 7.26 -10.67 11.21
CA ALA A 118 7.74 -10.49 12.59
C ALA A 118 7.66 -11.76 13.44
N ALA A 119 6.73 -12.68 13.15
CA ALA A 119 6.56 -13.95 13.85
C ALA A 119 7.34 -15.11 13.20
N ALA A 120 7.28 -15.21 11.88
CA ALA A 120 7.73 -16.38 11.12
C ALA A 120 9.20 -16.30 10.68
N GLU A 121 9.78 -15.10 10.54
CA GLU A 121 11.15 -14.92 10.06
C GLU A 121 12.10 -14.41 11.15
N PRO A 122 13.06 -15.25 11.59
CA PRO A 122 14.07 -14.83 12.56
C PRO A 122 14.84 -13.58 12.10
N GLY A 123 14.85 -12.56 12.94
CA GLY A 123 15.57 -11.31 12.69
C GLY A 123 14.78 -10.25 11.90
N TYR A 124 13.58 -10.55 11.40
CA TYR A 124 12.77 -9.54 10.69
C TYR A 124 12.30 -8.42 11.63
N PHE A 125 11.84 -8.75 12.84
CA PHE A 125 11.41 -7.75 13.82
C PHE A 125 12.50 -6.69 14.11
N ALA A 126 13.77 -7.10 14.13
CA ALA A 126 14.90 -6.20 14.40
C ALA A 126 15.23 -5.26 13.23
N GLN A 127 14.68 -5.51 12.04
CA GLN A 127 14.82 -4.66 10.86
C GLN A 127 13.73 -3.59 10.77
N LEU A 128 12.64 -3.73 11.56
CA LEU A 128 11.57 -2.74 11.58
C LEU A 128 12.10 -1.40 12.10
N SER A 129 11.79 -0.35 11.35
CA SER A 129 11.86 1.04 11.81
C SER A 129 11.06 1.25 13.11
N ALA A 130 11.44 2.27 13.89
CA ALA A 130 10.74 2.58 15.14
C ALA A 130 9.23 2.84 14.96
N PRO A 131 8.77 3.59 13.93
CA PRO A 131 7.33 3.75 13.66
C PRO A 131 6.63 2.44 13.28
N SER A 132 7.32 1.54 12.58
CA SER A 132 6.75 0.22 12.25
C SER A 132 6.63 -0.71 13.44
N VAL A 133 7.56 -0.62 14.40
CA VAL A 133 7.46 -1.32 15.70
C VAL A 133 6.27 -0.78 16.50
N GLN A 134 6.08 0.54 16.55
CA GLN A 134 4.95 1.16 17.25
C GLN A 134 3.61 0.72 16.65
N SER A 135 3.45 0.83 15.33
CA SER A 135 2.22 0.41 14.65
C SER A 135 1.98 -1.10 14.75
N LEU A 136 3.03 -1.94 14.70
CA LEU A 136 2.90 -3.38 14.92
C LEU A 136 2.27 -3.70 16.29
N ALA A 137 2.64 -2.97 17.34
CA ALA A 137 2.05 -3.18 18.67
C ALA A 137 0.56 -2.81 18.70
N LEU A 138 0.15 -1.74 18.02
CA LEU A 138 -1.26 -1.33 17.90
C LEU A 138 -2.09 -2.32 17.07
N GLN A 139 -1.46 -2.93 16.07
CA GLN A 139 -2.09 -3.86 15.12
C GLN A 139 -2.12 -5.32 15.61
N GLY A 140 -1.92 -5.56 16.91
CA GLY A 140 -2.03 -6.88 17.53
C GLY A 140 -0.72 -7.69 17.58
N GLY A 141 0.43 -7.07 17.31
CA GLY A 141 1.75 -7.68 17.45
C GLY A 141 2.06 -8.79 16.43
N PRO A 142 3.21 -9.49 16.59
CA PRO A 142 3.53 -10.67 15.81
C PRO A 142 2.42 -11.72 15.89
N MET A 143 2.16 -12.40 14.77
CA MET A 143 1.14 -13.45 14.68
C MET A 143 1.41 -14.65 15.62
N SER A 144 0.34 -15.30 16.09
CA SER A 144 0.39 -16.64 16.68
C SER A 144 0.70 -17.72 15.63
N ALA A 145 1.02 -18.94 16.06
CA ALA A 145 1.26 -20.06 15.15
C ALA A 145 0.03 -20.40 14.28
N GLU A 146 -1.17 -20.26 14.84
CA GLU A 146 -2.44 -20.44 14.14
C GLU A 146 -2.66 -19.34 13.11
N GLU A 147 -2.41 -18.08 13.46
CA GLU A 147 -2.51 -16.94 12.54
C GLU A 147 -1.51 -17.06 11.38
N VAL A 148 -0.27 -17.47 11.66
CA VAL A 148 0.74 -17.78 10.64
C VAL A 148 0.22 -18.83 9.66
N THR A 149 -0.30 -19.94 10.18
CA THR A 149 -0.82 -21.05 9.37
C THR A 149 -2.03 -20.61 8.52
N GLU A 150 -2.87 -19.72 9.04
CA GLU A 150 -4.02 -19.20 8.30
C GLU A 150 -3.60 -18.20 7.21
N PHE A 151 -2.66 -17.30 7.51
CA PHE A 151 -2.15 -16.31 6.57
C PHE A 151 -1.48 -16.97 5.35
N GLU A 152 -0.73 -18.06 5.57
CA GLU A 152 -0.07 -18.82 4.49
C GLU A 152 -1.04 -19.51 3.52
N LYS A 153 -2.32 -19.65 3.88
CA LYS A 153 -3.36 -20.17 2.97
C LYS A 153 -3.85 -19.11 2.00
N HIS A 154 -3.61 -17.82 2.26
CA HIS A 154 -4.09 -16.76 1.39
C HIS A 154 -3.39 -16.83 0.03
N PRO A 155 -4.11 -16.80 -1.12
CA PRO A 155 -3.51 -16.94 -2.44
C PRO A 155 -2.39 -15.92 -2.74
N PHE A 156 -2.47 -14.74 -2.12
CA PHE A 156 -1.55 -13.62 -2.31
C PHE A 156 -0.54 -13.42 -1.16
N PHE A 157 -0.36 -14.39 -0.26
CA PHE A 157 0.52 -14.22 0.91
C PHE A 157 1.98 -13.93 0.51
N LYS A 158 2.45 -14.52 -0.59
CA LYS A 158 3.83 -14.34 -1.10
C LYS A 158 4.03 -12.93 -1.66
N GLU A 159 3.06 -12.44 -2.41
CA GLU A 159 3.06 -11.10 -2.96
C GLU A 159 2.94 -10.05 -1.85
N ALA A 160 2.09 -10.29 -0.84
CA ALA A 160 1.95 -9.42 0.32
C ALA A 160 3.24 -9.35 1.16
N THR A 161 3.91 -10.48 1.39
CA THR A 161 5.19 -10.53 2.11
C THR A 161 6.32 -9.88 1.32
N LEU A 162 6.37 -10.06 -0.01
CA LEU A 162 7.30 -9.33 -0.88
C LEU A 162 7.06 -7.82 -0.84
N LEU A 163 5.81 -7.39 -0.96
CA LEU A 163 5.43 -5.98 -0.85
C LEU A 163 5.87 -5.42 0.50
N ARG A 164 5.60 -6.13 1.60
CA ARG A 164 5.96 -5.64 2.93
C ARG A 164 7.47 -5.44 3.13
N ARG A 165 8.31 -6.25 2.48
CA ARG A 165 9.76 -6.02 2.46
C ARG A 165 10.14 -4.76 1.69
N CYS A 166 9.44 -4.49 0.59
CA CYS A 166 9.64 -3.27 -0.19
C CYS A 166 9.22 -2.04 0.62
N ASP A 167 8.08 -2.10 1.31
CA ASP A 167 7.61 -1.10 2.27
C ASP A 167 8.68 -0.82 3.35
N GLU A 168 9.18 -1.84 4.06
CA GLU A 168 10.17 -1.58 5.10
C GLU A 168 11.49 -0.99 4.56
N ALA A 169 11.89 -1.35 3.33
CA ALA A 169 13.06 -0.80 2.67
C ALA A 169 12.87 0.64 2.16
N ALA A 170 11.63 1.08 1.93
CA ALA A 170 11.25 2.32 1.25
C ALA A 170 11.30 3.58 2.14
N LYS A 171 12.34 3.70 2.95
CA LYS A 171 12.49 4.75 3.98
C LYS A 171 13.84 5.44 3.90
N VAL A 172 14.44 5.47 2.71
CA VAL A 172 15.79 5.99 2.50
C VAL A 172 15.70 7.48 2.15
N PRO A 173 16.18 8.40 3.00
CA PRO A 173 16.09 9.82 2.73
C PRO A 173 16.83 10.19 1.45
N LYS A 174 16.21 11.02 0.60
CA LYS A 174 16.79 11.55 -0.65
C LYS A 174 17.14 10.51 -1.72
N LEU A 175 16.72 9.25 -1.56
CA LEU A 175 16.91 8.23 -2.59
C LEU A 175 16.19 8.64 -3.87
N GLN A 176 16.95 8.73 -4.97
CA GLN A 176 16.39 9.06 -6.28
C GLN A 176 15.85 7.80 -6.94
N VAL A 177 14.57 7.83 -7.27
CA VAL A 177 13.85 6.73 -7.95
C VAL A 177 13.05 7.29 -9.12
N ALA A 178 12.50 6.41 -9.94
CA ALA A 178 11.65 6.80 -11.06
C ALA A 178 10.45 7.64 -10.57
N PRO A 179 10.02 8.68 -11.32
CA PRO A 179 8.86 9.47 -10.96
C PRO A 179 7.55 8.69 -11.22
N LEU A 180 6.44 9.13 -10.61
CA LEU A 180 5.11 8.53 -10.77
C LEU A 180 4.72 8.30 -12.24
N ALA A 181 5.09 9.22 -13.13
CA ALA A 181 4.82 9.14 -14.56
C ALA A 181 5.32 7.83 -15.21
N GLU A 182 6.43 7.27 -14.74
CA GLU A 182 6.98 6.00 -15.25
C GLU A 182 6.21 4.75 -14.80
N TYR A 183 5.28 4.90 -13.85
CA TYR A 183 4.43 3.82 -13.36
C TYR A 183 3.03 3.86 -13.95
N LEU A 184 2.60 4.97 -14.58
CA LEU A 184 1.26 5.12 -15.16
C LEU A 184 0.90 4.01 -16.17
N PRO A 185 1.79 3.57 -17.08
CA PRO A 185 1.45 2.47 -17.99
C PRO A 185 1.20 1.14 -17.26
N ALA A 186 1.91 0.88 -16.15
CA ALA A 186 1.70 -0.32 -15.34
C ALA A 186 0.40 -0.23 -14.53
N ILE A 187 0.09 0.96 -13.98
CA ILE A 187 -1.19 1.26 -13.34
C ILE A 187 -2.34 0.96 -14.30
N GLU A 188 -2.30 1.51 -15.53
CA GLU A 188 -3.34 1.32 -16.54
C GLU A 188 -3.58 -0.16 -16.85
N ARG A 189 -2.51 -0.95 -17.03
CA ARG A 189 -2.60 -2.40 -17.29
C ARG A 189 -3.19 -3.20 -16.12
N CYS A 190 -3.16 -2.67 -14.90
CA CYS A 190 -3.67 -3.34 -13.72
C CYS A 190 -5.11 -2.91 -13.35
N LEU A 191 -5.72 -2.01 -14.11
CA LEU A 191 -7.11 -1.63 -13.89
C LEU A 191 -8.04 -2.81 -14.20
N LYS A 192 -9.17 -2.87 -13.50
CA LYS A 192 -10.25 -3.80 -13.86
C LYS A 192 -10.74 -3.49 -15.27
N PRO A 193 -11.11 -4.52 -16.07
CA PRO A 193 -11.80 -4.30 -17.32
C PRO A 193 -13.08 -3.49 -17.05
N GLN A 194 -13.36 -2.49 -17.87
CA GLN A 194 -14.66 -1.83 -17.80
C GLN A 194 -15.74 -2.87 -18.10
N ALA A 195 -16.72 -3.00 -17.20
CA ALA A 195 -17.91 -3.78 -17.50
C ALA A 195 -18.62 -3.11 -18.68
N CYS A 196 -18.78 -3.84 -19.78
CA CYS A 196 -19.60 -3.43 -20.93
C CYS A 196 -21.06 -3.21 -20.53
#